data_AF-A0A5M6DBK5-F1
#
_entry.id   AF-A0A5M6DBK5-F1
#
_cell.length_a   1.000
_cell.length_b   1.000
_cell.length_c   1.000
_cell.angle_alpha   90.00
_cell.angle_beta   90.00
_cell.angle_gamma   90.00
#
_symmetry.space_group_name_H-M   'P 1'
#
loop_
_entity.id
_entity.type
_entity.pdbx_description
1 polymer ?
#
loop_
_entity_poly.entity_id
_entity_poly.type
_entity_poly.pdbx_seq_one_letter_code
_entity_poly.pdbx_strand_id
1 'polypeptide(L)'
;MSVVQVLQFILVGGALQGLFLAFLLATRQANQLANRLLASLIILISFQSILVAFDTREFFLTFPHLSKVSWLLPFLFGPLIYLFTQKLTHEQPQFKRIDLVHFIPFGLTFIYLLPYYLKSRTEKIAYLNDFELARQDDFGWLGQVTLFLILFYLMLSAGILKRYERKILDTFSELGKIRLQWLKQFIYALLIILFLATVAFYAKKWTIPVLTEIYHYHIHYWFVIILIYWIGYKTLA
;
A
#
# COMPACT_ATOMS: atom_id res chain seq x y z
N MET A 1 2.49 29.17 4.36
CA MET A 1 2.33 27.71 4.43
C MET A 1 3.68 27.10 4.04
N SER A 2 4.28 26.26 4.89
CA SER A 2 5.56 25.61 4.55
C SER A 2 5.34 24.51 3.50
N VAL A 3 6.40 24.10 2.80
CA VAL A 3 6.33 22.98 1.83
C VAL A 3 5.79 21.71 2.51
N VAL A 4 6.23 21.42 3.73
CA VAL A 4 5.75 20.27 4.52
C VAL A 4 4.25 20.34 4.81
N GLN A 5 3.71 21.53 5.13
CA GLN A 5 2.26 21.70 5.33
C GLN A 5 1.47 21.46 4.04
N VAL A 6 1.96 21.93 2.90
CA VAL A 6 1.35 21.66 1.59
C VAL A 6 1.28 20.16 1.33
N LEU A 7 2.39 19.44 1.60
CA LEU A 7 2.47 17.99 1.45
C LEU A 7 1.45 17.26 2.32
N GLN A 8 1.34 17.67 3.59
CA GLN A 8 0.35 17.12 4.52
C GLN A 8 -1.07 17.26 4.00
N PHE A 9 -1.45 18.44 3.51
CA PHE A 9 -2.78 18.66 2.94
C PHE A 9 -3.04 17.79 1.71
N ILE A 10 -2.05 17.63 0.82
CA ILE A 10 -2.18 16.78 -0.36
C ILE A 10 -2.40 15.31 0.04
N LEU A 11 -1.58 14.80 0.97
CA LEU A 11 -1.65 13.40 1.40
C LEU A 11 -2.94 13.11 2.18
N VAL A 12 -3.37 14.00 3.06
CA VAL A 12 -4.62 13.86 3.81
C VAL A 12 -5.83 14.01 2.88
N GLY A 13 -5.81 14.99 1.98
CA GLY A 13 -6.88 15.19 0.99
C GLY A 13 -7.03 13.98 0.06
N GLY A 14 -5.92 13.44 -0.43
CA GLY A 14 -5.90 12.21 -1.22
C GLY A 14 -6.37 10.99 -0.42
N ALA A 15 -6.02 10.89 0.86
CA ALA A 15 -6.53 9.83 1.73
C ALA A 15 -8.05 9.89 1.90
N LEU A 16 -8.62 11.08 2.15
CA LEU A 16 -10.07 11.29 2.26
C LEU A 16 -10.80 10.93 0.96
N GLN A 17 -10.25 11.36 -0.19
CA GLN A 17 -10.79 10.99 -1.49
C GLN A 17 -10.72 9.47 -1.73
N GLY A 18 -9.63 8.82 -1.30
CA GLY A 18 -9.51 7.37 -1.34
C GLY A 18 -10.55 6.65 -0.48
N LEU A 19 -10.86 7.15 0.73
CA LEU A 19 -11.92 6.58 1.56
C LEU A 19 -13.29 6.70 0.89
N PHE A 20 -13.59 7.84 0.26
CA PHE A 20 -14.81 8.01 -0.52
C PHE A 20 -14.88 7.03 -1.70
N LEU A 21 -13.78 6.87 -2.45
CA LEU A 21 -13.68 5.91 -3.54
C LEU A 21 -13.87 4.46 -3.05
N ALA A 22 -13.26 4.11 -1.93
CA ALA A 22 -13.42 2.78 -1.33
C ALA A 22 -14.88 2.49 -0.96
N PHE A 23 -15.60 3.49 -0.42
CA PHE A 23 -17.03 3.38 -0.17
C PHE A 23 -17.84 3.13 -1.46
N LEU A 24 -17.57 3.88 -2.54
CA LEU A 24 -18.22 3.66 -3.83
C LEU A 24 -17.93 2.27 -4.42
N LEU A 25 -16.69 1.79 -4.30
CA LEU A 25 -16.31 0.46 -4.76
C LEU A 25 -17.00 -0.65 -3.95
N ALA A 26 -17.09 -0.49 -2.62
CA ALA A 26 -17.70 -1.48 -1.75
C ALA A 26 -19.21 -1.67 -2.00
N THR A 27 -19.90 -0.63 -2.49
CA THR A 27 -21.34 -0.65 -2.80
C THR A 27 -21.66 -1.09 -4.23
N ARG A 28 -20.66 -1.24 -5.10
CA ARG A 28 -20.85 -1.60 -6.51
C ARG A 28 -21.21 -3.07 -6.69
N GLN A 29 -22.34 -3.32 -7.38
CA GLN A 29 -22.91 -4.66 -7.59
C GLN A 29 -22.12 -5.55 -8.57
N ALA A 30 -21.42 -4.97 -9.54
CA ALA A 30 -20.62 -5.72 -10.51
C ALA A 30 -19.25 -6.08 -9.93
N ASN A 31 -18.79 -7.33 -10.06
CA ASN A 31 -17.52 -7.82 -9.52
C ASN A 31 -17.33 -7.53 -8.00
N GLN A 32 -18.39 -7.67 -7.19
CA GLN A 32 -18.43 -7.22 -5.79
C GLN A 32 -17.20 -7.63 -4.97
N LEU A 33 -16.79 -8.90 -5.07
CA LEU A 33 -15.65 -9.40 -4.31
C LEU A 33 -14.35 -8.69 -4.68
N ALA A 34 -14.08 -8.51 -5.98
CA ALA A 34 -12.90 -7.78 -6.43
C ALA A 34 -12.96 -6.32 -5.98
N ASN A 35 -14.10 -5.64 -6.10
CA ASN A 35 -14.22 -4.25 -5.65
C ASN A 35 -14.07 -4.11 -4.14
N ARG A 36 -14.54 -5.07 -3.33
CA ARG A 36 -14.33 -5.06 -1.87
C ARG A 36 -12.86 -5.25 -1.50
N LEU A 37 -12.14 -6.11 -2.23
CA LEU A 37 -10.69 -6.28 -2.04
C LEU A 37 -9.93 -5.00 -2.42
N LEU A 38 -10.27 -4.37 -3.54
CA LEU A 38 -9.69 -3.09 -3.94
C LEU A 38 -10.04 -1.96 -2.96
N ALA A 39 -11.29 -1.89 -2.49
CA ALA A 39 -11.72 -0.94 -1.48
C ALA A 39 -10.93 -1.11 -0.17
N SER A 40 -10.72 -2.36 0.26
CA SER A 40 -9.91 -2.68 1.43
C SER A 40 -8.46 -2.21 1.26
N LEU A 41 -7.87 -2.44 0.08
CA LEU A 41 -6.54 -1.94 -0.26
C LEU A 41 -6.48 -0.41 -0.20
N ILE A 42 -7.46 0.28 -0.80
CA ILE A 42 -7.52 1.75 -0.82
C ILE A 42 -7.68 2.31 0.60
N ILE A 43 -8.51 1.70 1.46
CA ILE A 43 -8.64 2.12 2.87
C ILE A 43 -7.30 2.04 3.58
N LEU A 44 -6.58 0.93 3.43
CA LEU A 44 -5.28 0.74 4.08
C LEU A 44 -4.24 1.72 3.55
N ILE A 45 -4.23 1.98 2.23
CA ILE A 45 -3.35 2.97 1.60
C ILE A 45 -3.69 4.39 2.07
N SER A 46 -4.98 4.75 2.14
CA SER A 46 -5.43 6.05 2.65
C SER A 46 -4.98 6.24 4.10
N PHE A 47 -5.15 5.23 4.94
CA PHE A 47 -4.73 5.30 6.33
C PHE A 47 -3.19 5.39 6.47
N GLN A 48 -2.45 4.60 5.68
CA GLN A 48 -1.00 4.72 5.60
C GLN A 48 -0.55 6.11 5.13
N SER A 49 -1.25 6.70 4.16
CA SER A 49 -0.96 8.05 3.65
C SER A 49 -1.11 9.12 4.73
N ILE A 50 -2.08 8.95 5.65
CA ILE A 50 -2.21 9.84 6.82
C ILE A 50 -1.02 9.66 7.76
N LEU A 51 -0.63 8.43 8.07
CA LEU A 51 0.55 8.17 8.90
C LEU A 51 1.83 8.77 8.31
N VAL A 52 1.97 8.74 6.98
CA VAL A 52 3.10 9.34 6.26
C VAL A 52 3.01 10.87 6.23
N ALA A 53 1.83 11.45 6.08
CA ALA A 53 1.66 12.90 6.17
C ALA A 53 2.17 13.45 7.52
N PHE A 54 1.94 12.69 8.59
CA PHE A 54 2.36 13.04 9.93
C PHE A 54 3.57 12.22 10.41
N ASP A 55 4.46 11.82 9.49
CA ASP A 55 5.73 11.14 9.83
C ASP A 55 6.73 12.11 10.47
N THR A 56 6.32 12.72 11.58
CA THR A 56 7.11 13.66 12.36
C THR A 56 7.31 13.13 13.77
N ARG A 57 8.45 13.50 14.36
CA ARG A 57 8.77 13.12 15.74
C ARG A 57 7.69 13.56 16.72
N GLU A 58 7.22 14.80 16.62
CA GLU A 58 6.19 15.35 17.50
C GLU A 58 4.89 14.55 17.45
N PHE A 59 4.48 14.11 16.26
CA PHE A 59 3.28 13.31 16.08
C PHE A 59 3.41 11.95 16.79
N PHE A 60 4.51 11.23 16.57
CA PHE A 60 4.71 9.93 17.20
C PHE A 60 5.03 10.00 18.69
N LEU A 61 5.61 11.10 19.21
CA LEU A 61 5.71 11.31 20.65
C LEU A 61 4.35 11.58 21.29
N THR A 62 3.45 12.26 20.57
CA THR A 62 2.07 12.50 21.02
C THR A 62 1.25 11.21 20.97
N PHE A 63 1.35 10.45 19.88
CA PHE A 63 0.62 9.22 19.60
C PHE A 63 1.56 7.99 19.44
N PRO A 64 2.30 7.58 20.47
CA PRO A 64 3.36 6.56 20.35
C PRO A 64 2.84 5.18 19.96
N HIS A 65 1.56 4.90 20.17
CA HIS A 65 0.92 3.65 19.76
C HIS A 65 0.83 3.50 18.22
N LEU A 66 0.90 4.61 17.46
CA LEU A 66 0.86 4.59 15.99
C LEU A 66 2.22 4.34 15.33
N SER A 67 3.32 4.50 16.06
CA SER A 67 4.70 4.47 15.53
C SER A 67 5.04 3.24 14.69
N LYS A 68 4.69 2.02 15.15
CA LYS A 68 4.92 0.78 14.40
C LYS A 68 3.71 0.29 13.61
N VAL A 69 2.63 1.08 13.53
CA VAL A 69 1.47 0.73 12.69
C VAL A 69 1.82 0.87 11.21
N SER A 70 2.57 1.93 10.86
CA SER A 70 3.04 2.20 9.49
C SER A 70 3.97 1.10 8.95
N TRP A 71 4.55 0.27 9.81
CA TRP A 71 5.41 -0.86 9.44
C TRP A 71 4.60 -2.13 9.16
N LEU A 72 3.46 -2.28 9.83
CA LEU A 72 2.63 -3.48 9.78
C LEU A 72 1.68 -3.46 8.58
N LEU A 73 0.98 -2.34 8.33
CA LEU A 73 -0.05 -2.26 7.29
C LEU A 73 0.44 -2.64 5.87
N PRO A 74 1.65 -2.23 5.44
CA PRO A 74 2.13 -2.56 4.10
C PRO A 74 2.24 -4.06 3.80
N PHE A 75 2.33 -4.93 4.82
CA PHE A 75 2.30 -6.39 4.64
C PHE A 75 0.97 -6.90 4.04
N LEU A 76 -0.09 -6.11 4.09
CA LEU A 76 -1.39 -6.43 3.48
C LEU A 76 -1.49 -6.00 2.01
N PHE A 77 -0.63 -5.08 1.54
CA PHE A 77 -0.78 -4.48 0.20
C PHE A 77 -0.59 -5.53 -0.90
N GLY A 78 0.52 -6.25 -0.87
CA GLY A 78 0.81 -7.33 -1.83
C GLY A 78 -0.31 -8.38 -1.90
N PRO A 79 -0.66 -9.04 -0.78
CA PRO A 79 -1.77 -10.01 -0.72
C PRO A 79 -3.08 -9.48 -1.30
N LEU A 80 -3.48 -8.25 -0.97
CA LEU A 80 -4.71 -7.66 -1.48
C LEU A 80 -4.65 -7.37 -2.98
N ILE A 81 -3.51 -6.85 -3.50
CA ILE A 81 -3.30 -6.64 -4.94
C ILE A 81 -3.44 -7.97 -5.70
N TYR A 82 -2.84 -9.04 -5.17
CA TYR A 82 -2.91 -10.37 -5.77
C TYR A 82 -4.32 -10.94 -5.77
N LEU A 83 -4.98 -10.96 -4.61
CA LEU A 83 -6.35 -11.47 -4.50
C LEU A 83 -7.30 -10.65 -5.36
N PHE A 84 -7.18 -9.33 -5.37
CA PHE A 84 -7.94 -8.45 -6.25
C PHE A 84 -7.78 -8.84 -7.72
N THR A 85 -6.54 -8.93 -8.20
CA THR A 85 -6.19 -9.33 -9.57
C THR A 85 -6.76 -10.70 -9.92
N GLN A 86 -6.62 -11.66 -9.01
CA GLN A 86 -7.14 -13.01 -9.19
C GLN A 86 -8.67 -13.01 -9.30
N LYS A 87 -9.39 -12.37 -8.37
CA LYS A 87 -10.86 -12.38 -8.36
C LYS A 87 -11.46 -11.56 -9.51
N LEU A 88 -10.79 -10.49 -9.95
CA LEU A 88 -11.26 -9.66 -11.06
C LEU A 88 -11.19 -10.39 -12.42
N THR A 89 -10.25 -11.34 -12.56
CA THR A 89 -9.99 -12.07 -13.81
C THR A 89 -10.66 -13.44 -13.90
N HIS A 90 -11.33 -13.87 -12.83
CA HIS A 90 -12.14 -15.10 -12.82
C HIS A 90 -13.60 -14.80 -13.17
N GLU A 91 -14.28 -15.76 -13.83
CA GLU A 91 -15.69 -15.64 -14.22
C GLU A 91 -16.64 -15.71 -13.03
N GLN A 92 -16.35 -16.59 -12.06
CA GLN A 92 -17.16 -16.79 -10.86
C GLN A 92 -16.29 -16.66 -9.60
N PRO A 93 -15.91 -15.43 -9.23
CA PRO A 93 -14.99 -15.21 -8.12
C PRO A 93 -15.65 -15.54 -6.78
N GLN A 94 -14.97 -16.37 -5.99
CA GLN A 94 -15.34 -16.69 -4.62
C GLN A 94 -14.13 -16.53 -3.70
N PHE A 95 -14.38 -16.07 -2.47
CA PHE A 95 -13.35 -16.03 -1.43
C PHE A 95 -13.27 -17.40 -0.78
N LYS A 96 -12.11 -18.05 -0.90
CA LYS A 96 -11.87 -19.40 -0.39
C LYS A 96 -11.07 -19.31 0.90
N ARG A 97 -11.22 -20.27 1.80
CA ARG A 97 -10.43 -20.32 3.06
C ARG A 97 -8.92 -20.32 2.80
N ILE A 98 -8.47 -20.93 1.69
CA ILE A 98 -7.06 -20.92 1.29
C ILE A 98 -6.55 -19.51 0.98
N ASP A 99 -7.42 -18.56 0.60
CA ASP A 99 -7.02 -17.18 0.37
C ASP A 99 -6.49 -16.51 1.66
N LEU A 100 -6.88 -17.03 2.84
CA LEU A 100 -6.39 -16.53 4.13
C LEU A 100 -4.89 -16.77 4.35
N VAL A 101 -4.31 -17.78 3.68
CA VAL A 101 -2.87 -18.08 3.78
C VAL A 101 -2.02 -16.90 3.32
N HIS A 102 -2.52 -16.08 2.39
CA HIS A 102 -1.80 -14.90 1.91
C HIS A 102 -1.62 -13.81 2.98
N PHE A 103 -2.39 -13.86 4.07
CA PHE A 103 -2.28 -12.94 5.21
C PHE A 103 -1.38 -13.47 6.34
N ILE A 104 -0.80 -14.67 6.20
CA ILE A 104 0.16 -15.21 7.18
C ILE A 104 1.33 -14.25 7.43
N PRO A 105 1.99 -13.64 6.42
CA PRO A 105 3.09 -12.70 6.67
C PRO A 105 2.68 -11.53 7.57
N PHE A 106 1.48 -10.98 7.39
CA PHE A 106 0.95 -9.94 8.27
C PHE A 106 0.75 -10.46 9.70
N GLY A 107 0.17 -11.65 9.88
CA GLY A 107 -0.02 -12.25 11.20
C GLY A 107 1.31 -12.51 11.93
N LEU A 108 2.32 -13.02 11.22
CA LEU A 108 3.66 -13.23 11.77
C LEU A 108 4.33 -11.91 12.17
N THR A 109 4.24 -10.88 11.32
CA THR A 109 4.77 -9.55 11.65
C THR A 109 4.03 -8.93 12.82
N PHE A 110 2.70 -9.11 12.92
CA PHE A 110 1.93 -8.64 14.07
C PHE A 110 2.40 -9.30 15.37
N ILE A 111 2.60 -10.62 15.37
CA ILE A 111 3.14 -11.36 16.52
C ILE A 111 4.55 -10.86 16.87
N TYR A 112 5.40 -10.63 15.87
CA TYR A 112 6.75 -10.08 16.08
C TYR A 112 6.72 -8.68 16.72
N LEU A 113 5.77 -7.82 16.32
CA LEU A 113 5.61 -6.47 16.87
C LEU A 113 4.81 -6.44 18.18
N LEU A 114 4.20 -7.55 18.59
CA LEU A 114 3.36 -7.63 19.78
C LEU A 114 4.09 -7.18 21.07
N PRO A 115 5.35 -7.57 21.35
CA PRO A 115 6.08 -7.07 22.51
C PRO A 115 6.18 -5.54 22.54
N TYR A 116 6.34 -4.89 21.37
CA TYR A 116 6.33 -3.44 21.28
C TYR A 116 4.94 -2.85 21.53
N TYR A 117 3.89 -3.44 20.96
CA TYR A 117 2.52 -2.95 21.16
C TYR A 117 2.06 -3.04 22.61
N LEU A 118 2.54 -4.05 23.36
CA LEU A 118 2.25 -4.24 24.78
C LEU A 118 3.00 -3.28 25.73
N LYS A 119 4.05 -2.60 25.26
CA LYS A 119 4.77 -1.57 26.06
C LYS A 119 3.83 -0.44 26.47
N SER A 120 4.08 0.13 27.65
CA SER A 120 3.41 1.33 28.12
C SER A 120 3.73 2.55 27.24
N ARG A 121 2.94 3.62 27.38
CA ARG A 121 3.17 4.89 26.67
C ARG A 121 4.57 5.46 26.94
N THR A 122 5.02 5.41 28.20
CA THR A 122 6.31 5.95 28.64
C THR A 122 7.48 5.16 28.04
N GLU A 123 7.41 3.83 28.02
CA GLU A 123 8.42 2.98 27.39
C GLU A 123 8.52 3.22 25.87
N LYS A 124 7.39 3.42 25.19
CA LYS A 124 7.38 3.75 23.75
C LYS A 124 7.99 5.13 23.49
N ILE A 125 7.68 6.13 24.31
CA ILE A 125 8.30 7.46 24.23
C ILE A 125 9.82 7.37 24.48
N ALA A 126 10.25 6.58 25.46
CA ALA A 126 11.67 6.36 25.71
C ALA A 126 12.37 5.73 24.50
N TYR A 127 11.76 4.71 23.88
CA TYR A 127 12.25 4.13 22.62
C TYR A 127 12.33 5.17 21.50
N LEU A 128 11.30 5.99 21.30
CA LEU A 128 11.27 7.01 20.24
C LEU A 128 12.28 8.15 20.47
N ASN A 129 12.71 8.37 21.72
CA ASN A 129 13.75 9.33 22.05
C ASN A 129 15.17 8.77 21.85
N ASP A 130 15.33 7.45 21.84
CA ASP A 130 16.55 6.79 21.39
C ASP A 130 16.61 6.80 19.85
N PHE A 131 17.13 7.90 19.30
CA PHE A 131 17.14 8.16 17.87
C PHE A 131 17.89 7.09 17.07
N GLU A 132 19.01 6.59 17.61
CA GLU A 132 19.83 5.64 16.87
C GLU A 132 19.14 4.27 16.83
N LEU A 133 18.57 3.81 17.95
CA LEU A 133 17.79 2.58 17.99
C LEU A 133 16.56 2.66 17.08
N ALA A 134 15.79 3.74 17.17
CA ALA A 134 14.59 3.93 16.35
C ALA A 134 14.93 3.93 14.84
N ARG A 135 15.99 4.65 14.45
CA ARG A 135 16.47 4.72 13.06
C ARG A 135 16.95 3.37 12.55
N GLN A 136 17.68 2.61 13.37
CA GLN A 136 18.16 1.27 12.99
C GLN A 136 17.00 0.32 12.73
N ASP A 137 15.96 0.34 13.57
CA ASP A 137 14.78 -0.50 13.35
C ASP A 137 13.94 -0.02 12.15
N ASP A 138 13.75 1.30 11.96
CA ASP A 138 12.99 1.90 10.82
C ASP A 138 13.54 1.43 9.47
N PHE A 139 14.87 1.43 9.33
CA PHE A 139 15.57 0.97 8.12
C PHE A 139 16.13 -0.45 8.24
N GLY A 140 15.59 -1.22 9.19
CA GLY A 140 15.99 -2.58 9.52
C GLY A 140 15.57 -3.61 8.48
N TRP A 141 15.44 -4.85 8.93
CA TRP A 141 15.10 -5.98 8.04
C TRP A 141 13.61 -6.00 7.65
N LEU A 142 12.70 -5.51 8.51
CA LEU A 142 11.27 -5.51 8.25
C LEU A 142 10.89 -4.75 6.98
N GLY A 143 11.40 -3.53 6.81
CA GLY A 143 11.14 -2.72 5.60
C GLY A 143 11.56 -3.45 4.32
N GLN A 144 12.69 -4.16 4.35
CA GLN A 144 13.18 -4.93 3.21
C GLN A 144 12.29 -6.13 2.90
N VAL A 145 11.85 -6.86 3.94
CA VAL A 145 10.91 -7.98 3.79
C VAL A 145 9.58 -7.50 3.22
N THR A 146 9.07 -6.36 3.69
CA THR A 146 7.84 -5.75 3.15
C THR A 146 7.97 -5.42 1.67
N LEU A 147 9.05 -4.73 1.26
CA LEU A 147 9.28 -4.38 -0.14
C LEU A 147 9.37 -5.63 -1.02
N PHE A 148 10.10 -6.65 -0.56
CA PHE A 148 10.20 -7.93 -1.25
C PHE A 148 8.85 -8.63 -1.36
N LEU A 149 8.04 -8.63 -0.30
CA LEU A 149 6.72 -9.25 -0.28
C LEU A 149 5.77 -8.57 -1.27
N ILE A 150 5.75 -7.23 -1.30
CA ILE A 150 4.95 -6.47 -2.27
C ILE A 150 5.40 -6.78 -3.70
N LEU A 151 6.72 -6.81 -3.95
CA LEU A 151 7.28 -7.19 -5.26
C LEU A 151 6.85 -8.59 -5.67
N PHE A 152 6.97 -9.56 -4.77
CA PHE A 152 6.58 -10.94 -5.01
C PHE A 152 5.12 -11.05 -5.45
N TYR A 153 4.20 -10.41 -4.72
CA TYR A 153 2.78 -10.44 -5.09
C TYR A 153 2.45 -9.66 -6.36
N LEU A 154 3.20 -8.59 -6.67
CA LEU A 154 3.07 -7.91 -7.97
C LEU A 154 3.52 -8.81 -9.12
N MET A 155 4.58 -9.61 -8.94
CA MET A 155 5.01 -10.60 -9.92
C MET A 155 3.96 -11.70 -10.12
N LEU A 156 3.35 -12.20 -9.04
CA LEU A 156 2.24 -13.15 -9.13
C LEU A 156 1.03 -12.55 -9.87
N SER A 157 0.70 -11.29 -9.58
CA SER A 157 -0.38 -10.54 -10.22
C SER A 157 -0.12 -10.33 -11.72
N ALA A 158 1.12 -9.99 -12.09
CA ALA A 158 1.54 -9.89 -13.49
C ALA A 158 1.47 -11.25 -14.20
N GLY A 159 1.76 -12.35 -13.51
CA GLY A 159 1.58 -13.71 -14.04
C GLY A 159 0.12 -14.04 -14.36
N ILE A 160 -0.81 -13.69 -13.45
CA ILE A 160 -2.26 -13.83 -13.67
C ILE A 160 -2.70 -12.97 -14.87
N LEU A 161 -2.22 -11.73 -14.92
CA LEU A 161 -2.56 -10.79 -15.97
C LEU A 161 -2.16 -11.30 -17.37
N LYS A 162 -0.96 -11.88 -17.50
CA LYS A 162 -0.50 -12.51 -18.76
C LYS A 162 -1.37 -13.68 -19.18
N ARG A 163 -1.85 -14.49 -18.24
CA ARG A 163 -2.78 -15.60 -18.53
C ARG A 163 -4.15 -15.09 -18.96
N TYR A 164 -4.65 -14.07 -18.26
CA TYR A 164 -5.92 -13.42 -18.59
C TYR A 164 -5.89 -12.76 -19.97
N GLU A 165 -4.78 -12.12 -20.34
CA GLU A 165 -4.58 -11.57 -21.68
C GLU A 165 -4.74 -12.61 -22.79
N ARG A 166 -4.09 -13.77 -22.65
CA ARG A 166 -4.21 -14.87 -23.62
C ARG A 166 -5.67 -15.32 -23.76
N LYS A 167 -6.36 -15.53 -22.64
CA LYS A 167 -7.77 -15.95 -22.64
C LYS A 167 -8.69 -14.94 -23.34
N ILE A 168 -8.46 -13.64 -23.16
CA ILE A 168 -9.29 -12.59 -23.80
C ILE A 168 -9.06 -12.52 -25.31
N LEU A 169 -7.82 -12.73 -25.77
CA LEU A 169 -7.52 -12.79 -27.20
C LEU A 169 -8.29 -13.93 -27.90
N ASP A 170 -8.47 -15.06 -27.19
CA ASP A 170 -9.19 -16.22 -27.72
C ASP A 170 -10.73 -16.07 -27.71
N THR A 171 -11.28 -15.17 -26.87
CA THR A 171 -12.73 -15.09 -26.59
C THR A 171 -13.42 -13.83 -27.14
N PHE A 172 -12.73 -12.96 -27.88
CA PHE A 172 -13.25 -11.71 -28.50
C PHE A 172 -14.16 -10.85 -27.59
N SER A 173 -13.92 -10.80 -26.28
CA SER A 173 -14.74 -10.03 -25.34
C SER A 173 -14.27 -8.59 -25.22
N GLU A 174 -15.07 -7.63 -25.71
CA GLU A 174 -14.76 -6.18 -25.60
C GLU A 174 -14.68 -5.71 -24.14
N LEU A 175 -15.62 -6.14 -23.27
CA LEU A 175 -15.56 -5.87 -21.83
C LEU A 175 -14.30 -6.49 -21.20
N GLY A 176 -13.87 -7.64 -21.69
CA GLY A 176 -12.63 -8.30 -21.28
C GLY A 176 -11.39 -7.48 -21.62
N LYS A 177 -11.33 -6.88 -22.81
CA LYS A 177 -10.23 -6.01 -23.28
C LYS A 177 -10.12 -4.73 -22.44
N ILE A 178 -11.23 -4.06 -22.17
CA ILE A 178 -11.24 -2.84 -21.32
C ILE A 178 -10.71 -3.18 -19.92
N ARG A 179 -11.22 -4.27 -19.33
CA ARG A 179 -10.76 -4.76 -18.01
C ARG A 179 -9.28 -5.10 -18.01
N LEU A 180 -8.79 -5.76 -19.07
CA LEU A 180 -7.39 -6.12 -19.22
C LEU A 180 -6.49 -4.87 -19.27
N GLN A 181 -6.87 -3.87 -20.08
CA GLN A 181 -6.09 -2.65 -20.23
C GLN A 181 -6.04 -1.85 -18.91
N TRP A 182 -7.18 -1.75 -18.23
CA TRP A 182 -7.25 -1.13 -16.90
C TRP A 182 -6.34 -1.85 -15.90
N LEU A 183 -6.38 -3.19 -15.86
CA LEU A 183 -5.57 -3.97 -14.93
C LEU A 183 -4.07 -3.90 -15.25
N LYS A 184 -3.68 -3.84 -16.53
CA LYS A 184 -2.30 -3.57 -16.96
C LYS A 184 -1.81 -2.23 -16.44
N GLN A 185 -2.60 -1.16 -16.63
CA GLN A 185 -2.25 0.18 -16.15
C GLN A 185 -2.10 0.22 -14.63
N PHE A 186 -3.02 -0.43 -13.91
CA PHE A 186 -2.96 -0.56 -12.45
C PHE A 186 -1.67 -1.26 -11.96
N ILE A 187 -1.33 -2.42 -12.54
CA ILE A 187 -0.12 -3.17 -12.14
C ILE A 187 1.16 -2.41 -12.49
N TYR A 188 1.24 -1.77 -13.65
CA TYR A 188 2.41 -0.95 -14.01
C TYR A 188 2.58 0.26 -13.12
N ALA A 189 1.49 0.96 -12.77
CA ALA A 189 1.54 2.07 -11.83
C ALA A 189 2.05 1.62 -10.46
N LEU A 190 1.58 0.48 -9.94
CA LEU A 190 2.07 -0.09 -8.68
C LEU A 190 3.55 -0.50 -8.74
N LEU A 191 4.03 -1.03 -9.86
CA LEU A 191 5.44 -1.35 -10.05
C LEU A 191 6.31 -0.08 -10.04
N ILE A 192 5.86 1.00 -10.67
CA ILE A 192 6.54 2.30 -10.65
C ILE A 192 6.58 2.86 -9.22
N ILE A 193 5.45 2.85 -8.51
CA ILE A 193 5.37 3.29 -7.11
C ILE A 193 6.33 2.48 -6.24
N LEU A 194 6.33 1.14 -6.38
CA LEU A 194 7.22 0.27 -5.62
C LEU A 194 8.69 0.54 -5.94
N PHE A 195 9.03 0.76 -7.21
CA PHE A 195 10.39 1.11 -7.62
C PHE A 195 10.83 2.42 -6.97
N LEU A 196 10.00 3.48 -7.03
CA LEU A 196 10.29 4.76 -6.40
C LEU A 196 10.40 4.65 -4.88
N ALA A 197 9.52 3.88 -4.24
CA ALA A 197 9.57 3.63 -2.80
C ALA A 197 10.85 2.86 -2.40
N THR A 198 11.27 1.89 -3.21
CA THR A 198 12.51 1.13 -3.01
C THR A 198 13.73 2.05 -3.14
N VAL A 199 13.78 2.88 -4.18
CA VAL A 199 14.84 3.88 -4.37
C VAL A 199 14.89 4.84 -3.18
N ALA A 200 13.75 5.38 -2.75
CA ALA A 200 13.67 6.29 -1.61
C ALA A 200 14.14 5.63 -0.30
N PHE A 201 13.72 4.39 -0.06
CA PHE A 201 14.11 3.63 1.13
C PHE A 201 15.63 3.39 1.19
N TYR A 202 16.23 2.87 0.12
CA TYR A 202 17.68 2.59 0.10
C TYR A 202 18.52 3.87 0.04
N ALA A 203 18.04 4.91 -0.64
CA ALA A 203 18.68 6.22 -0.61
C ALA A 203 18.79 6.78 0.82
N LYS A 204 17.70 6.71 1.59
CA LYS A 204 17.70 7.14 2.99
C LYS A 204 18.56 6.22 3.87
N LYS A 205 18.45 4.90 3.69
CA LYS A 205 19.22 3.90 4.44
C LYS A 205 20.73 4.08 4.29
N TRP A 206 21.20 4.43 3.08
CA TRP A 206 22.63 4.61 2.77
C TRP A 206 23.07 6.07 2.78
N THR A 207 22.19 6.99 3.20
CA THR A 207 22.48 8.43 3.32
C THR A 207 22.99 9.05 2.02
N ILE A 208 22.38 8.68 0.88
CA ILE A 208 22.74 9.20 -0.44
C ILE A 208 22.23 10.65 -0.56
N PRO A 209 23.10 11.68 -0.65
CA PRO A 209 22.69 13.07 -0.44
C PRO A 209 21.59 13.57 -1.37
N VAL A 210 21.67 13.26 -2.67
CA VAL A 210 20.71 13.77 -3.68
C VAL A 210 19.37 13.05 -3.64
N LEU A 211 19.34 11.77 -3.26
CA LEU A 211 18.15 10.93 -3.30
C LEU A 211 17.40 10.89 -1.96
N THR A 212 18.02 11.37 -0.88
CA THR A 212 17.40 11.42 0.45
C THR A 212 16.20 12.38 0.48
N GLU A 213 16.21 13.42 -0.35
CA GLU A 213 15.09 14.35 -0.52
C GLU A 213 13.81 13.65 -1.02
N ILE A 214 13.95 12.59 -1.82
CA ILE A 214 12.80 11.78 -2.29
C ILE A 214 12.06 11.14 -1.12
N TYR A 215 12.82 10.68 -0.12
CA TYR A 215 12.27 10.17 1.13
C TYR A 215 11.72 11.32 1.99
N HIS A 216 12.48 12.41 2.14
CA HIS A 216 12.11 13.54 2.99
C HIS A 216 10.79 14.20 2.58
N TYR A 217 10.52 14.32 1.29
CA TYR A 217 9.27 14.88 0.77
C TYR A 217 8.20 13.82 0.43
N HIS A 218 8.45 12.55 0.80
CA HIS A 218 7.57 11.42 0.53
C HIS A 218 7.07 11.37 -0.92
N ILE A 219 7.95 11.66 -1.90
CA ILE A 219 7.57 11.82 -3.32
C ILE A 219 6.90 10.56 -3.87
N HIS A 220 7.31 9.38 -3.40
CA HIS A 220 6.70 8.11 -3.78
C HIS A 220 5.21 8.00 -3.39
N TYR A 221 4.74 8.68 -2.34
CA TYR A 221 3.32 8.75 -1.97
C TYR A 221 2.51 9.71 -2.86
N TRP A 222 3.13 10.64 -3.59
CA TRP A 222 2.39 11.44 -4.56
C TRP A 222 1.84 10.58 -5.68
N PHE A 223 2.63 9.61 -6.15
CA PHE A 223 2.20 8.65 -7.16
C PHE A 223 1.09 7.73 -6.63
N VAL A 224 1.08 7.45 -5.33
CA VAL A 224 -0.03 6.75 -4.67
C VAL A 224 -1.31 7.58 -4.75
N ILE A 225 -1.25 8.88 -4.42
CA ILE A 225 -2.42 9.77 -4.53
C ILE A 225 -2.90 9.86 -5.98
N ILE A 226 -2.00 10.07 -6.95
CA ILE A 226 -2.32 10.08 -8.38
C ILE A 226 -3.00 8.77 -8.80
N LEU A 227 -2.53 7.62 -8.30
CA LEU A 227 -3.14 6.33 -8.55
C LEU A 227 -4.58 6.26 -8.01
N ILE A 228 -4.85 6.76 -6.81
CA ILE A 228 -6.21 6.77 -6.24
C ILE A 228 -7.14 7.66 -7.10
N TYR A 229 -6.70 8.85 -7.51
CA TYR A 229 -7.47 9.70 -8.42
C TYR A 229 -7.73 9.02 -9.77
N TRP A 230 -6.70 8.37 -10.33
CA TRP A 230 -6.81 7.64 -11.59
C TRP A 230 -7.79 6.45 -11.49
N ILE A 231 -7.77 5.68 -10.40
CA ILE A 231 -8.76 4.62 -10.14
C ILE A 231 -10.15 5.24 -10.07
N GLY A 232 -10.32 6.32 -9.31
CA GLY A 232 -11.59 7.04 -9.18
C GLY A 232 -12.16 7.45 -10.54
N TYR A 233 -11.36 8.13 -11.35
CA TYR A 233 -11.74 8.51 -12.71
C TYR A 233 -12.17 7.31 -13.57
N LYS A 234 -11.38 6.23 -13.57
CA LYS A 234 -11.68 5.02 -14.34
C LYS A 234 -12.88 4.22 -13.83
N THR A 235 -13.27 4.42 -12.58
CA THR A 235 -14.44 3.73 -12.01
C THR A 235 -15.74 4.48 -12.24
N LEU A 236 -15.68 5.81 -12.41
CA LEU A 236 -16.82 6.70 -12.60
C LEU A 236 -17.14 6.98 -14.09
N ALA A 237 -16.13 6.89 -14.97
CA ALA A 237 -16.28 6.95 -16.42
C ALA A 237 -16.68 5.59 -17.01
#